data_AF-A0A953JH32-F1
#
_entry.id   AF-A0A953JH32-F1
#
_cell.length_a   1.000
_cell.length_b   1.000
_cell.length_c   1.000
_cell.angle_alpha   90.00
_cell.angle_beta   90.00
_cell.angle_gamma   90.00
#
_symmetry.space_group_name_H-M   'P 1'
#
loop_
_entity.id
_entity.type
_entity.pdbx_description
1 polymer ?
#
loop_
_entity_poly.entity_id
_entity_poly.type
_entity_poly.pdbx_seq_one_letter_code
_entity_poly.pdbx_strand_id
1 'polypeptide(L)'
;MTAVLPEEAVEPAASHQSGRSAPAGSPLRFALLCPGDGRGVPRWLAECAQALMASGEAELIAVLTVETAPSATARRRQPGPFLRAYGSVLGATCRHFDLVDPAPDLPRFALGSGIAALAPDFLLACLPEEALPPLDGPALGIWRFRFGGLDPCAFAMGELPGLHEAAQGLRSIEAELLVTGGAMGAAEPRLLHRVVLKTRRSHRKTLEDLAEAAPALCLGACRRLRLGSLPAGEGGAEAGPARGVTSHPLRAVVGQVWRLVQGFVERLFLRDVWNVGIVDAPIDDILRKGRMPEPRWQQPPRPLRFHADPFPFRAGGRRCLLFEMWDGAAGRGWIAAAVLDGEGDGRLAEAPVAIDLGCHMSYPHVFAFDGAIYCAPEVAEAGGLRLFRMGATPWEWTPVATVLEGIPLIDPTLFEHDGRWWLLAMIAGPASDRDLHAWHAATPFGPWTPHRLNPVKSDVHSARPAGAVFRTAGDDGALHRPAQDCAAGYGGAVVVNRILRLDPDHFEEAVMARITPGPDWRYPDGLHTLNLCDGLVVVDAKRRVLDPLKLVRSLAARRLRRTSVGSTPAGAPPIDGPSAVVI
;
A
#
# COMPACT_ATOMS: atom_id res chain seq x y z
N MET A 1 43.18 25.27 -74.37
CA MET A 1 43.84 24.11 -73.74
C MET A 1 44.30 24.53 -72.37
N THR A 2 43.87 23.76 -71.36
CA THR A 2 44.42 23.68 -70.00
C THR A 2 44.35 24.95 -69.15
N ALA A 3 43.41 24.99 -68.21
CA ALA A 3 43.50 25.83 -67.03
C ALA A 3 43.18 24.96 -65.80
N VAL A 4 44.19 24.87 -64.93
CA VAL A 4 44.30 24.08 -63.71
C VAL A 4 43.38 24.66 -62.62
N LEU A 5 42.68 23.82 -61.87
CA LEU A 5 41.99 24.17 -60.62
C LEU A 5 42.70 23.48 -59.43
N PRO A 6 42.78 24.13 -58.25
CA PRO A 6 43.57 23.67 -57.11
C PRO A 6 42.78 22.87 -56.06
N GLU A 7 43.56 22.26 -55.17
CA GLU A 7 43.25 21.38 -54.02
C GLU A 7 42.02 21.75 -53.16
N GLU A 8 41.18 20.75 -52.90
CA GLU A 8 40.22 20.74 -51.78
C GLU A 8 40.86 20.12 -50.54
N ALA A 9 40.83 20.88 -49.44
CA ALA A 9 41.18 20.43 -48.11
C ALA A 9 40.05 19.58 -47.50
N VAL A 10 40.43 18.46 -46.89
CA VAL A 10 39.54 17.53 -46.17
C VAL A 10 39.33 18.02 -44.73
N GLU A 11 38.09 18.33 -44.36
CA GLU A 11 37.66 18.43 -42.95
C GLU A 11 37.04 17.10 -42.48
N PRO A 12 37.29 16.66 -41.23
CA PRO A 12 36.78 15.39 -40.72
C PRO A 12 35.34 15.52 -40.18
N ALA A 13 34.49 14.58 -40.57
CA ALA A 13 33.10 14.47 -40.15
C ALA A 13 32.98 14.20 -38.64
N ALA A 14 32.30 15.10 -37.93
CA ALA A 14 31.88 14.92 -36.54
C ALA A 14 30.73 13.90 -36.47
N SER A 15 30.95 12.81 -35.74
CA SER A 15 29.95 11.79 -35.42
C SER A 15 29.01 12.28 -34.33
N HIS A 16 27.82 12.76 -34.70
CA HIS A 16 26.71 12.93 -33.77
C HIS A 16 26.03 11.56 -33.51
N GLN A 17 26.31 10.95 -32.36
CA GLN A 17 25.41 9.95 -31.78
C GLN A 17 24.23 10.68 -31.12
N SER A 18 23.14 10.83 -31.86
CA SER A 18 21.85 11.24 -31.31
C SER A 18 21.28 10.10 -30.46
N GLY A 19 21.09 10.36 -29.16
CA GLY A 19 20.34 9.46 -28.29
C GLY A 19 18.94 9.21 -28.85
N ARG A 20 18.63 7.94 -29.13
CA ARG A 20 17.26 7.52 -29.44
C ARG A 20 16.44 7.62 -28.15
N SER A 21 15.64 8.66 -28.00
CA SER A 21 14.46 8.59 -27.15
C SER A 21 13.43 7.70 -27.84
N ALA A 22 12.89 6.71 -27.12
CA ALA A 22 11.78 5.91 -27.64
C ALA A 22 10.59 6.85 -27.97
N PRO A 23 9.89 6.65 -29.09
CA PRO A 23 8.72 7.46 -29.43
C PRO A 23 7.65 7.31 -28.34
N ALA A 24 6.98 8.41 -28.01
CA ALA A 24 5.92 8.46 -27.01
C ALA A 24 4.87 7.38 -27.32
N GLY A 25 4.78 6.36 -26.46
CA GLY A 25 3.83 5.25 -26.57
C GLY A 25 4.40 3.87 -26.90
N SER A 26 5.70 3.73 -27.21
CA SER A 26 6.32 2.39 -27.36
C SER A 26 6.74 1.78 -26.02
N PRO A 27 6.65 0.45 -25.82
CA PRO A 27 7.11 -0.23 -24.60
C PRO A 27 8.61 -0.02 -24.40
N LEU A 28 9.05 0.09 -23.14
CA LEU A 28 10.48 0.13 -22.80
C LEU A 28 11.08 -1.25 -23.06
N ARG A 29 12.21 -1.34 -23.74
CA ARG A 29 12.89 -2.60 -24.04
C ARG A 29 13.80 -2.95 -22.87
N PHE A 30 13.65 -4.11 -22.25
CA PHE A 30 14.51 -4.51 -21.13
C PHE A 30 15.04 -5.94 -21.30
N ALA A 31 16.18 -6.20 -20.68
CA ALA A 31 16.75 -7.54 -20.59
C ALA A 31 16.95 -7.95 -19.12
N LEU A 32 16.81 -9.24 -18.84
CA LEU A 32 17.16 -9.79 -17.54
C LEU A 32 18.66 -10.01 -17.47
N LEU A 33 19.29 -9.64 -16.36
CA LEU A 33 20.68 -9.96 -16.10
C LEU A 33 20.76 -11.08 -15.06
N CYS A 34 21.17 -12.27 -15.49
CA CYS A 34 21.11 -13.51 -14.71
C CYS A 34 22.50 -14.14 -14.50
N PRO A 35 22.67 -14.98 -13.46
CA PRO A 35 23.85 -15.84 -13.34
C PRO A 35 23.96 -16.82 -14.51
N GLY A 36 25.19 -17.07 -14.99
CA GLY A 36 25.48 -18.04 -16.05
C GLY A 36 25.55 -19.51 -15.59
N ASP A 37 25.23 -19.81 -14.32
CA ASP A 37 25.36 -21.14 -13.72
C ASP A 37 24.18 -22.10 -14.03
N GLY A 38 23.14 -21.60 -14.72
CA GLY A 38 21.98 -22.37 -15.14
C GLY A 38 21.01 -22.76 -14.02
N ARG A 39 21.17 -22.23 -12.80
CA ARG A 39 20.31 -22.59 -11.65
C ARG A 39 18.95 -21.93 -11.64
N GLY A 40 18.72 -20.94 -12.51
CA GLY A 40 17.50 -20.12 -12.55
C GLY A 40 17.59 -18.89 -11.64
N VAL A 41 16.47 -18.19 -11.48
CA VAL A 41 16.34 -17.00 -10.62
C VAL A 41 15.18 -17.18 -9.64
N PRO A 42 15.17 -16.47 -8.50
CA PRO A 42 14.02 -16.46 -7.61
C PRO A 42 12.70 -16.15 -8.34
N ARG A 43 11.64 -16.92 -8.05
CA ARG A 43 10.30 -16.76 -8.65
C ARG A 43 9.79 -15.33 -8.62
N TRP A 44 10.01 -14.58 -7.54
CA TRP A 44 9.55 -13.19 -7.45
C TRP A 44 10.17 -12.26 -8.52
N LEU A 45 11.38 -12.54 -9.00
CA LEU A 45 12.00 -11.81 -10.11
C LEU A 45 11.36 -12.18 -11.46
N ALA A 46 11.02 -13.45 -11.64
CA ALA A 46 10.26 -13.89 -12.80
C ALA A 46 8.85 -13.24 -12.82
N GLU A 47 8.20 -13.12 -11.66
CA GLU A 47 6.93 -12.42 -11.49
C GLU A 47 7.05 -10.93 -11.84
N CYS A 48 8.17 -10.27 -11.52
CA CYS A 48 8.44 -8.89 -11.95
C CYS A 48 8.50 -8.77 -13.48
N ALA A 49 9.23 -9.66 -14.15
CA ALA A 49 9.33 -9.67 -15.60
C ALA A 49 7.97 -9.93 -16.27
N GLN A 50 7.20 -10.89 -15.74
CA GLN A 50 5.85 -11.20 -16.21
C GLN A 50 4.90 -10.03 -16.05
N ALA A 51 4.92 -9.35 -14.90
CA ALA A 51 4.10 -8.18 -14.66
C ALA A 51 4.41 -7.03 -15.62
N LEU A 52 5.70 -6.75 -15.86
CA LEU A 52 6.15 -5.76 -16.84
C LEU A 52 5.62 -6.08 -18.24
N MET A 53 5.79 -7.32 -18.72
CA MET A 53 5.29 -7.75 -20.02
C MET A 53 3.76 -7.67 -20.13
N ALA A 54 3.03 -8.14 -19.11
CA ALA A 54 1.57 -8.14 -19.09
C ALA A 54 0.96 -6.73 -19.07
N SER A 55 1.69 -5.75 -18.55
CA SER A 55 1.23 -4.36 -18.48
C SER A 55 1.33 -3.59 -19.79
N GLY A 56 2.15 -4.05 -20.74
CA GLY A 56 2.51 -3.30 -21.95
C GLY A 56 3.45 -2.11 -21.71
N GLU A 57 3.88 -1.86 -20.46
CA GLU A 57 4.82 -0.79 -20.13
C GLU A 57 6.25 -1.10 -20.61
N ALA A 58 6.60 -2.39 -20.65
CA ALA A 58 7.92 -2.84 -21.06
C ALA A 58 7.87 -4.20 -21.76
N GLU A 59 8.82 -4.44 -22.66
CA GLU A 59 8.99 -5.66 -23.45
C GLU A 59 10.32 -6.32 -23.08
N LEU A 60 10.27 -7.61 -22.74
CA LEU A 60 11.46 -8.39 -22.43
C LEU A 60 12.11 -8.89 -23.73
N ILE A 61 13.32 -8.44 -24.02
CA ILE A 61 13.99 -8.72 -25.31
C ILE A 61 15.00 -9.88 -25.26
N ALA A 62 15.58 -10.16 -24.09
CA ALA A 62 16.59 -11.21 -23.93
C ALA A 62 16.91 -11.50 -22.46
N VAL A 63 17.62 -12.61 -22.25
CA VAL A 63 18.34 -12.90 -21.01
C VAL A 63 19.84 -12.73 -21.25
N LEU A 64 20.49 -11.88 -20.47
CA LEU A 64 21.93 -11.70 -20.45
C LEU A 64 22.53 -12.51 -19.30
N THR A 65 23.54 -13.32 -19.58
CA THR A 65 24.21 -14.15 -18.58
C THR A 65 25.59 -13.59 -18.23
N VAL A 66 25.91 -13.66 -16.93
CA VAL A 66 27.23 -13.31 -16.41
C VAL A 66 27.95 -14.58 -15.98
N GLU A 67 29.15 -14.81 -16.49
CA GLU A 67 30.06 -15.82 -15.93
C GLU A 67 30.55 -15.35 -14.58
N THR A 68 29.87 -15.81 -13.52
CA THR A 68 30.28 -15.50 -12.15
C THR A 68 31.43 -16.41 -11.75
N ALA A 69 32.67 -15.93 -11.81
CA ALA A 69 33.74 -16.55 -11.04
C ALA A 69 33.40 -16.42 -9.54
N PRO A 70 33.56 -17.47 -8.71
CA PRO A 70 33.28 -17.36 -7.28
C PRO A 70 34.20 -16.31 -6.67
N SER A 71 33.67 -15.13 -6.35
CA SER A 71 34.49 -14.04 -5.83
C SER A 71 35.10 -14.42 -4.48
N ALA A 72 36.32 -13.97 -4.21
CA ALA A 72 36.99 -14.18 -2.92
C ALA A 72 36.21 -13.53 -1.75
N THR A 73 35.39 -12.52 -2.03
CA THR A 73 34.49 -11.84 -1.07
C THR A 73 33.27 -12.69 -0.70
N ALA A 74 32.69 -13.47 -1.63
CA ALA A 74 31.60 -14.41 -1.35
C ALA A 74 32.00 -15.51 -0.34
N ARG A 75 33.28 -15.89 -0.29
CA ARG A 75 33.82 -16.83 0.72
C ARG A 75 33.92 -16.22 2.12
N ARG A 76 34.03 -14.89 2.26
CA ARG A 76 34.26 -14.19 3.54
C ARG A 76 33.00 -13.87 4.33
N ARG A 77 31.81 -13.94 3.72
CA ARG A 77 30.50 -13.63 4.33
C ARG A 77 29.61 -14.86 4.55
N GLN A 78 30.17 -16.06 4.69
CA GLN A 78 29.31 -17.23 4.91
C GLN A 78 28.54 -17.12 6.24
N PRO A 79 27.20 -17.19 6.22
CA PRO A 79 26.39 -17.14 7.43
C PRO A 79 26.76 -18.33 8.32
N GLY A 80 26.73 -18.11 9.64
CA GLY A 80 26.94 -19.18 10.61
C GLY A 80 25.96 -20.35 10.39
N PRO A 81 26.29 -21.58 10.82
CA PRO A 81 25.52 -22.79 10.51
C PRO A 81 24.03 -22.67 10.88
N PHE A 82 23.71 -21.99 11.99
CA PHE A 82 22.34 -21.74 12.42
C PHE A 82 21.55 -20.85 11.45
N LEU A 83 22.15 -19.76 10.97
CA LEU A 83 21.51 -18.88 9.98
C LEU A 83 21.31 -19.58 8.65
N ARG A 84 22.25 -20.45 8.25
CA ARG A 84 22.09 -21.31 7.07
C ARG A 84 20.88 -22.22 7.23
N ALA A 85 20.78 -22.95 8.34
CA ALA A 85 19.65 -23.83 8.60
C ALA A 85 18.32 -23.07 8.63
N TYR A 86 18.26 -21.92 9.30
CA TYR A 86 17.08 -21.06 9.33
C TYR A 86 16.70 -20.55 7.93
N GLY A 87 17.66 -20.04 7.16
CA GLY A 87 17.47 -19.61 5.78
C GLY A 87 17.01 -20.73 4.85
N SER A 88 17.54 -21.95 5.03
CA SER A 88 17.12 -23.14 4.28
C SER A 88 15.68 -23.54 4.58
N VAL A 89 15.26 -23.54 5.85
CA VAL A 89 13.85 -23.80 6.22
C VAL A 89 12.93 -22.72 5.67
N LEU A 90 13.37 -21.46 5.71
CA LEU A 90 12.61 -20.34 5.16
C LEU A 90 12.47 -20.45 3.64
N GLY A 91 13.56 -20.73 2.93
CA GLY A 91 13.55 -20.95 1.47
C GLY A 91 12.65 -22.12 1.07
N ALA A 92 12.66 -23.21 1.84
CA ALA A 92 11.77 -24.35 1.60
C ALA A 92 10.28 -24.06 1.87
N THR A 93 9.95 -22.99 2.59
CA THR A 93 8.57 -22.62 2.94
C THR A 93 8.06 -21.36 2.23
N CYS A 94 8.96 -20.56 1.63
CA CYS A 94 8.64 -19.34 0.90
C CYS A 94 8.84 -19.55 -0.61
N ARG A 95 7.77 -19.92 -1.32
CA ARG A 95 7.80 -20.29 -2.75
C ARG A 95 8.26 -19.17 -3.68
N HIS A 96 8.22 -17.91 -3.24
CA HIS A 96 8.73 -16.77 -4.00
C HIS A 96 10.25 -16.85 -4.24
N PHE A 97 10.98 -17.63 -3.44
CA PHE A 97 12.42 -17.82 -3.57
C PHE A 97 12.79 -19.16 -4.22
N ASP A 98 11.79 -19.94 -4.69
CA ASP A 98 12.05 -21.09 -5.56
C ASP A 98 12.75 -20.61 -6.82
N LEU A 99 13.81 -21.33 -7.22
CA LEU A 99 14.52 -21.01 -8.46
C LEU A 99 13.72 -21.51 -9.66
N VAL A 100 13.47 -20.62 -10.61
CA VAL A 100 12.73 -20.87 -11.85
C VAL A 100 13.50 -20.31 -13.04
N ASP A 101 13.23 -20.83 -14.22
CA ASP A 101 13.65 -20.19 -15.46
C ASP A 101 12.72 -18.98 -15.73
N PRO A 102 13.21 -17.73 -15.70
CA PRO A 102 12.33 -16.57 -15.81
C PRO A 102 11.81 -16.35 -17.23
N ALA A 103 12.48 -16.92 -18.24
CA ALA A 103 12.13 -16.76 -19.65
C ALA A 103 12.68 -17.94 -20.48
N PRO A 104 12.04 -19.11 -20.45
CA PRO A 104 12.55 -20.32 -21.12
C PRO A 104 12.70 -20.13 -22.62
N ASP A 105 11.76 -19.42 -23.24
CA ASP A 105 11.65 -19.26 -24.70
C ASP A 105 12.52 -18.12 -25.26
N LEU A 106 13.20 -17.35 -24.41
CA LEU A 106 14.00 -16.21 -24.87
C LEU A 106 15.47 -16.56 -25.14
N PRO A 107 16.09 -15.86 -26.12
CA PRO A 107 17.50 -16.04 -26.42
C PRO A 107 18.36 -15.58 -25.24
N ARG A 108 19.44 -16.33 -25.01
CA ARG A 108 20.44 -16.07 -23.96
C ARG A 108 21.74 -15.60 -24.59
N PHE A 109 22.26 -14.47 -24.13
CA PHE A 109 23.52 -13.90 -24.63
C PHE A 109 24.50 -13.69 -23.48
N ALA A 110 25.79 -13.89 -23.75
CA ALA A 110 26.82 -13.42 -22.84
C ALA A 110 26.74 -11.89 -22.72
N LEU A 111 26.87 -11.36 -21.49
CA LEU A 111 26.69 -9.94 -21.19
C LEU A 111 27.43 -9.01 -22.17
N GLY A 112 28.70 -9.28 -22.43
CA GLY A 112 29.58 -8.39 -23.21
C GLY A 112 29.10 -8.16 -24.65
N SER A 113 28.76 -9.22 -25.39
CA SER A 113 28.24 -9.08 -26.76
C SER A 113 26.76 -8.68 -26.78
N GLY A 114 26.01 -8.99 -25.72
CA GLY A 114 24.57 -8.79 -25.67
C GLY A 114 24.13 -7.32 -25.60
N ILE A 115 24.77 -6.48 -24.78
CA ILE A 115 24.31 -5.09 -24.56
C ILE A 115 24.37 -4.28 -25.86
N ALA A 116 25.51 -4.29 -26.56
CA ALA A 116 25.68 -3.52 -27.79
C ALA A 116 24.79 -4.02 -28.93
N ALA A 117 24.59 -5.35 -29.03
CA ALA A 117 23.78 -5.95 -30.10
C ALA A 117 22.28 -5.70 -29.91
N LEU A 118 21.79 -5.74 -28.66
CA LEU A 118 20.36 -5.67 -28.36
C LEU A 118 19.88 -4.23 -28.08
N ALA A 119 20.78 -3.38 -27.58
CA ALA A 119 20.49 -2.02 -27.13
C ALA A 119 19.23 -1.92 -26.25
N PRO A 120 19.20 -2.59 -25.07
CA PRO A 120 18.09 -2.45 -24.13
C PRO A 120 18.02 -1.01 -23.58
N ASP A 121 16.83 -0.57 -23.17
CA ASP A 121 16.65 0.70 -22.45
C ASP A 121 17.13 0.57 -20.99
N PHE A 122 16.86 -0.57 -20.34
CA PHE A 122 17.36 -0.91 -19.00
C PHE A 122 17.65 -2.41 -18.83
N LEU A 123 18.43 -2.75 -17.79
CA LEU A 123 18.64 -4.12 -17.35
C LEU A 123 17.93 -4.34 -16.00
N LEU A 124 17.24 -5.47 -15.81
CA LEU A 124 16.75 -5.88 -14.49
C LEU A 124 17.72 -6.90 -13.90
N ALA A 125 18.40 -6.55 -12.80
CA ALA A 125 19.39 -7.41 -12.19
C ALA A 125 18.76 -8.51 -11.33
N CYS A 126 19.06 -9.76 -11.68
CA CYS A 126 18.65 -10.97 -10.97
C CYS A 126 19.83 -11.62 -10.21
N LEU A 127 20.84 -10.82 -9.86
CA LEU A 127 22.04 -11.28 -9.18
C LEU A 127 22.56 -10.24 -8.16
N PRO A 128 23.30 -10.70 -7.12
CA PRO A 128 23.83 -9.83 -6.08
C PRO A 128 24.76 -8.75 -6.61
N GLU A 129 24.86 -7.62 -5.90
CA GLU A 129 25.64 -6.46 -6.36
C GLU A 129 27.12 -6.81 -6.55
N GLU A 130 27.66 -7.65 -5.66
CA GLU A 130 29.06 -8.07 -5.72
C GLU A 130 29.38 -9.00 -6.89
N ALA A 131 28.36 -9.53 -7.57
CA ALA A 131 28.50 -10.38 -8.74
C ALA A 131 28.36 -9.60 -10.06
N LEU A 132 28.04 -8.30 -10.01
CA LEU A 132 28.01 -7.44 -11.20
C LEU A 132 29.44 -7.07 -11.64
N PRO A 133 29.80 -7.29 -12.91
CA PRO A 133 31.01 -6.70 -13.46
C PRO A 133 30.83 -5.19 -13.66
N PRO A 134 31.92 -4.41 -13.74
CA PRO A 134 31.85 -3.04 -14.24
C PRO A 134 31.30 -3.05 -15.67
N LEU A 135 30.24 -2.27 -15.94
CA LEU A 135 29.64 -2.20 -17.27
C LEU A 135 29.09 -0.80 -17.57
N ASP A 136 29.32 -0.35 -18.80
CA ASP A 136 28.63 0.81 -19.38
C ASP A 136 27.19 0.39 -19.66
N GLY A 137 26.34 0.59 -18.65
CA GLY A 137 24.93 0.20 -18.69
C GLY A 137 24.14 0.98 -19.73
N PRO A 138 22.93 0.50 -20.05
CA PRO A 138 22.03 1.20 -20.96
C PRO A 138 21.62 2.58 -20.40
N ALA A 139 20.94 3.39 -21.21
CA ALA A 139 20.60 4.77 -20.84
C ALA A 139 19.81 4.88 -19.52
N LEU A 140 18.87 3.97 -19.28
CA LEU A 140 18.09 3.90 -18.03
C LEU A 140 18.70 2.96 -16.98
N GLY A 141 19.96 2.57 -17.17
CA GLY A 141 20.81 1.88 -16.19
C GLY A 141 20.39 0.46 -15.84
N ILE A 142 20.89 -0.02 -14.70
CA ILE A 142 20.65 -1.33 -14.13
C ILE A 142 19.73 -1.19 -12.93
N TRP A 143 18.58 -1.84 -12.99
CA TRP A 143 17.56 -1.81 -11.96
C TRP A 143 17.82 -2.89 -10.92
N ARG A 144 17.85 -2.49 -9.65
CA ARG A 144 18.16 -3.35 -8.50
C ARG A 144 17.18 -3.13 -7.37
N PHE A 145 16.87 -4.20 -6.64
CA PHE A 145 15.99 -4.13 -5.48
C PHE A 145 16.80 -3.96 -4.18
N ARG A 146 16.21 -3.25 -3.22
CA ARG A 146 16.63 -3.29 -1.82
C ARG A 146 15.43 -3.54 -0.92
N PHE A 147 15.53 -4.54 -0.04
CA PHE A 147 14.49 -4.85 0.94
C PHE A 147 15.05 -4.61 2.35
N GLY A 148 14.50 -3.61 3.06
CA GLY A 148 15.03 -3.19 4.36
C GLY A 148 16.51 -2.81 4.31
N GLY A 149 16.95 -2.27 3.17
CA GLY A 149 18.35 -1.89 2.92
C GLY A 149 19.28 -3.03 2.51
N LEU A 150 18.82 -4.29 2.45
CA LEU A 150 19.57 -5.47 2.03
C LEU A 150 19.29 -5.86 0.57
N ASP A 151 20.20 -6.60 -0.06
CA ASP A 151 20.04 -7.11 -1.43
C ASP A 151 19.27 -8.44 -1.40
N PRO A 152 18.03 -8.50 -1.90
CA PRO A 152 17.25 -9.74 -1.88
C PRO A 152 17.83 -10.84 -2.78
N CYS A 153 18.69 -10.52 -3.75
CA CYS A 153 19.41 -11.52 -4.54
C CYS A 153 20.53 -12.21 -3.74
N ALA A 154 21.00 -11.59 -2.64
CA ALA A 154 21.99 -12.16 -1.73
C ALA A 154 21.37 -13.12 -0.69
N PHE A 155 20.09 -13.51 -0.84
CA PHE A 155 19.39 -14.40 0.09
C PHE A 155 20.12 -15.74 0.31
N ALA A 156 20.59 -16.37 -0.77
CA ALA A 156 21.36 -17.61 -0.69
C ALA A 156 22.72 -17.44 0.02
N MET A 157 23.22 -16.21 0.10
CA MET A 157 24.45 -15.84 0.81
C MET A 157 24.19 -15.46 2.27
N GLY A 158 22.95 -15.59 2.77
CA GLY A 158 22.60 -15.36 4.17
C GLY A 158 22.03 -13.99 4.50
N GLU A 159 21.80 -13.12 3.51
CA GLU A 159 21.02 -11.91 3.72
C GLU A 159 19.55 -12.29 3.90
N LEU A 160 18.94 -11.90 5.03
CA LEU A 160 17.57 -12.25 5.37
C LEU A 160 16.74 -10.97 5.56
N PRO A 161 16.29 -10.33 4.45
CA PRO A 161 15.50 -9.11 4.51
C PRO A 161 14.26 -9.26 5.40
N GLY A 162 14.02 -8.27 6.27
CA GLY A 162 12.85 -8.28 7.15
C GLY A 162 13.00 -9.11 8.43
N LEU A 163 14.05 -9.93 8.59
CA LEU A 163 14.25 -10.72 9.81
C LEU A 163 14.44 -9.82 11.03
N HIS A 164 15.30 -8.81 10.89
CA HIS A 164 15.62 -7.87 11.95
C HIS A 164 14.38 -7.05 12.33
N GLU A 165 13.69 -6.51 11.34
CA GLU A 165 12.48 -5.70 11.49
C GLU A 165 11.40 -6.49 12.24
N ALA A 166 11.10 -7.71 11.78
CA ALA A 166 10.07 -8.53 12.40
C ALA A 166 10.48 -8.99 13.81
N ALA A 167 11.77 -9.27 14.05
CA ALA A 167 12.26 -9.77 15.34
C ALA A 167 12.26 -8.69 16.42
N GLN A 168 12.62 -7.45 16.04
CA GLN A 168 12.61 -6.30 16.93
C GLN A 168 11.22 -5.66 17.04
N GLY A 169 10.27 -6.10 16.20
CA GLY A 169 8.93 -5.55 16.20
C GLY A 169 8.85 -4.12 15.65
N LEU A 170 9.74 -3.78 14.73
CA LEU A 170 9.61 -2.58 13.92
C LEU A 170 8.27 -2.64 13.18
N ARG A 171 7.67 -1.48 12.93
CA ARG A 171 6.28 -1.38 12.46
C ARG A 171 6.17 -1.46 10.93
N SER A 172 7.22 -1.05 10.25
CA SER A 172 7.29 -1.01 8.80
C SER A 172 8.66 -1.45 8.29
N ILE A 173 8.71 -1.74 6.99
CA ILE A 173 9.89 -2.08 6.21
C ILE A 173 9.73 -1.50 4.80
N GLU A 174 10.82 -1.04 4.21
CA GLU A 174 10.82 -0.47 2.87
C GLU A 174 11.26 -1.52 1.84
N ALA A 175 10.60 -1.50 0.68
CA ALA A 175 11.07 -2.13 -0.54
C ALA A 175 11.32 -1.06 -1.59
N GLU A 176 12.51 -1.04 -2.14
CA GLU A 176 12.98 -0.02 -3.06
C GLU A 176 13.45 -0.65 -4.36
N LEU A 177 13.23 0.08 -5.45
CA LEU A 177 13.82 -0.20 -6.75
C LEU A 177 14.73 0.98 -7.11
N LEU A 178 16.00 0.68 -7.33
CA LEU A 178 17.05 1.65 -7.61
C LEU A 178 17.59 1.47 -9.01
N VAL A 179 18.11 2.54 -9.61
CA VAL A 179 18.94 2.48 -10.81
C VAL A 179 20.40 2.73 -10.45
N THR A 180 21.29 1.93 -11.04
CA THR A 180 22.76 2.05 -10.93
C THR A 180 23.38 2.03 -12.34
N GLY A 181 24.47 2.78 -12.53
CA GLY A 181 25.14 2.88 -13.83
C GLY A 181 24.32 3.57 -14.94
N GLY A 182 24.91 3.68 -16.13
CA GLY A 182 24.30 4.38 -17.26
C GLY A 182 24.14 5.90 -17.03
N ALA A 183 23.45 6.59 -17.95
CA ALA A 183 23.24 8.04 -17.86
C ALA A 183 22.40 8.46 -16.64
N MET A 184 21.53 7.59 -16.13
CA MET A 184 20.71 7.85 -14.94
C MET A 184 21.37 7.52 -13.60
N GLY A 185 22.45 6.76 -13.57
CA GLY A 185 23.07 6.23 -12.33
C GLY A 185 24.60 6.40 -12.28
N ALA A 186 25.11 7.46 -12.91
CA ALA A 186 26.54 7.63 -13.23
C ALA A 186 27.47 7.92 -12.02
N ALA A 187 26.94 8.17 -10.81
CA ALA A 187 27.76 8.41 -9.61
C ALA A 187 27.21 7.74 -8.35
N GLU A 188 25.89 7.79 -8.13
CA GLU A 188 25.22 7.17 -6.99
C GLU A 188 23.93 6.45 -7.41
N PRO A 189 23.48 5.42 -6.66
CA PRO A 189 22.19 4.80 -6.90
C PRO A 189 21.07 5.84 -6.80
N ARG A 190 20.15 5.84 -7.77
CA ARG A 190 18.98 6.73 -7.76
C ARG A 190 17.70 5.94 -7.52
N LEU A 191 16.80 6.47 -6.70
CA LEU A 191 15.51 5.85 -6.42
C LEU A 191 14.58 5.94 -7.63
N LEU A 192 14.07 4.80 -8.11
CA LEU A 192 13.03 4.75 -9.13
C LEU A 192 11.64 4.68 -8.51
N HIS A 193 11.47 3.81 -7.51
CA HIS A 193 10.21 3.66 -6.79
C HIS A 193 10.44 3.02 -5.41
N ARG A 194 9.54 3.32 -4.47
CA ARG A 194 9.56 2.82 -3.10
C ARG A 194 8.14 2.44 -2.67
N VAL A 195 8.05 1.35 -1.92
CA VAL A 195 6.85 0.90 -1.21
C VAL A 195 7.21 0.76 0.26
N VAL A 196 6.35 1.24 1.15
CA VAL A 196 6.50 1.05 2.60
C VAL A 196 5.43 0.08 3.10
N LEU A 197 5.88 -1.08 3.58
CA LEU A 197 5.03 -2.19 3.98
C LEU A 197 4.92 -2.29 5.49
N LYS A 198 3.84 -2.91 5.96
CA LYS A 198 3.73 -3.36 7.35
C LYS A 198 4.71 -4.49 7.64
N THR A 199 5.50 -4.34 8.69
CA THR A 199 6.30 -5.46 9.19
C THR A 199 5.38 -6.42 9.96
N ARG A 200 5.31 -7.66 9.48
CA ARG A 200 4.49 -8.71 10.09
C ARG A 200 5.19 -9.29 11.31
N ARG A 201 4.42 -9.94 12.19
CA ARG A 201 4.98 -10.66 13.34
C ARG A 201 5.83 -11.86 12.94
N SER A 202 5.54 -12.45 11.78
CA SER A 202 6.30 -13.55 11.20
C SER A 202 7.24 -13.00 10.16
N HIS A 203 8.55 -13.26 10.30
CA HIS A 203 9.53 -12.97 9.26
C HIS A 203 9.12 -13.55 7.90
N ARG A 204 8.62 -14.80 7.85
CA ARG A 204 8.16 -15.42 6.60
C ARG A 204 7.11 -14.56 5.90
N LYS A 205 6.07 -14.12 6.62
CA LYS A 205 5.02 -13.30 6.01
C LYS A 205 5.52 -11.91 5.62
N THR A 206 6.45 -11.31 6.38
CA THR A 206 7.11 -10.06 5.97
C THR A 206 7.88 -10.26 4.66
N LEU A 207 8.62 -11.35 4.52
CA LEU A 207 9.39 -11.66 3.32
C LEU A 207 8.49 -11.96 2.11
N GLU A 208 7.39 -12.68 2.32
CA GLU A 208 6.35 -12.89 1.30
C GLU A 208 5.76 -11.55 0.83
N ASP A 209 5.37 -10.68 1.76
CA ASP A 209 4.79 -9.37 1.41
C ASP A 209 5.77 -8.47 0.64
N LEU A 210 7.08 -8.55 0.95
CA LEU A 210 8.14 -7.86 0.21
C LEU A 210 8.27 -8.40 -1.23
N ALA A 211 8.29 -9.72 -1.39
CA ALA A 211 8.33 -10.37 -2.69
C ALA A 211 7.08 -10.05 -3.53
N GLU A 212 5.89 -10.11 -2.93
CA GLU A 212 4.61 -9.76 -3.54
C GLU A 212 4.54 -8.27 -3.98
N ALA A 213 5.30 -7.37 -3.35
CA ALA A 213 5.35 -5.95 -3.72
C ALA A 213 6.33 -5.65 -4.88
N ALA A 214 7.27 -6.54 -5.17
CA ALA A 214 8.32 -6.31 -6.16
C ALA A 214 7.79 -6.03 -7.59
N PRO A 215 6.76 -6.73 -8.10
CA PRO A 215 6.21 -6.43 -9.42
C PRO A 215 5.62 -5.02 -9.53
N ALA A 216 4.94 -4.55 -8.47
CA ALA A 216 4.38 -3.20 -8.42
C ALA A 216 5.46 -2.11 -8.43
N LEU A 217 6.61 -2.37 -7.80
CA LEU A 217 7.77 -1.48 -7.86
C LEU A 217 8.27 -1.27 -9.30
N CYS A 218 8.42 -2.36 -10.07
CA CYS A 218 8.83 -2.30 -11.47
C CYS A 218 7.83 -1.52 -12.34
N LEU A 219 6.54 -1.85 -12.22
CA LEU A 219 5.48 -1.18 -12.98
C LEU A 219 5.39 0.31 -12.65
N GLY A 220 5.42 0.63 -11.35
CA GLY A 220 5.37 2.01 -10.88
C GLY A 220 6.60 2.82 -11.30
N ALA A 221 7.77 2.19 -11.42
CA ALA A 221 8.97 2.84 -11.94
C ALA A 221 8.85 3.17 -13.44
N CYS A 222 8.37 2.22 -14.27
CA CYS A 222 8.14 2.47 -15.70
C CYS A 222 7.18 3.65 -15.92
N ARG A 223 6.05 3.66 -15.21
CA ARG A 223 5.04 4.73 -15.31
C ARG A 223 5.60 6.09 -14.91
N ARG A 224 6.35 6.16 -13.80
CA ARG A 224 6.97 7.39 -13.32
C ARG A 224 8.05 7.91 -14.27
N LEU A 225 8.85 7.02 -14.87
CA LEU A 225 9.83 7.40 -15.88
C LEU A 225 9.16 8.04 -17.11
N ARG A 226 8.09 7.43 -17.62
CA ARG A 226 7.35 7.95 -18.78
C ARG A 226 6.70 9.30 -18.51
N LEU A 227 6.23 9.52 -17.29
CA LEU A 227 5.56 10.75 -16.87
C LEU A 227 6.54 11.82 -16.35
N GLY A 228 7.84 11.53 -16.29
CA GLY A 228 8.83 12.46 -15.75
C GLY A 228 8.64 12.74 -14.25
N SER A 229 8.02 11.81 -13.52
CA SER A 229 7.57 11.98 -12.14
C SER A 229 8.34 11.06 -11.17
N LEU A 230 9.65 10.87 -11.41
CA LEU A 230 10.50 10.11 -10.51
C LEU A 230 10.57 10.80 -9.13
N PRO A 231 10.70 10.04 -8.03
CA PRO A 231 10.88 10.62 -6.70
C PRO A 231 12.09 11.55 -6.66
N ALA A 232 11.98 12.65 -5.91
CA ALA A 232 13.12 13.48 -5.55
C ALA A 232 13.97 12.74 -4.50
N GLY A 233 15.26 12.51 -4.79
CA GLY A 233 16.21 11.91 -3.85
C GLY A 233 17.15 10.87 -4.47
N GLU A 234 18.33 10.74 -3.86
CA GLU A 234 19.23 9.61 -4.06
C GLU A 234 18.60 8.34 -3.47
N GLY A 235 18.98 7.18 -4.03
CA GLY A 235 18.63 5.86 -3.52
C GLY A 235 19.31 5.58 -2.18
N GLY A 236 18.87 6.28 -1.14
CA GLY A 236 19.26 6.08 0.25
C GLY A 236 20.58 6.73 0.65
N ALA A 237 20.53 8.00 1.07
CA ALA A 237 21.57 8.63 1.89
C ALA A 237 21.13 8.90 3.36
N GLU A 238 19.89 8.58 3.75
CA GLU A 238 19.49 8.48 5.18
C GLU A 238 18.83 7.13 5.48
N ALA A 239 19.49 6.05 5.07
CA ALA A 239 19.40 4.84 5.87
C ALA A 239 20.03 5.17 7.24
N GLY A 240 19.20 5.30 8.28
CA GLY A 240 19.68 5.21 9.66
C GLY A 240 20.69 4.06 9.76
N PRO A 241 21.74 4.22 10.58
CA PRO A 241 23.07 3.67 10.37
C PRO A 241 23.01 2.26 9.81
N ALA A 242 23.70 2.06 8.68
CA ALA A 242 23.98 0.76 8.07
C ALA A 242 23.82 -0.35 9.10
N ARG A 243 22.69 -1.07 9.06
CA ARG A 243 22.42 -2.23 9.91
C ARG A 243 23.27 -3.41 9.45
N GLY A 244 24.57 -3.19 9.33
CA GLY A 244 25.56 -4.23 9.43
C GLY A 244 25.41 -4.85 10.82
N VAL A 245 24.78 -6.03 10.86
CA VAL A 245 25.20 -7.13 11.73
C VAL A 245 25.58 -6.70 13.16
N THR A 246 24.61 -6.39 14.02
CA THR A 246 24.84 -6.43 15.49
C THR A 246 23.67 -6.98 16.33
N SER A 247 22.56 -7.42 15.73
CA SER A 247 21.72 -8.41 16.43
C SER A 247 22.32 -9.79 16.19
N HIS A 248 22.96 -10.37 17.22
CA HIS A 248 23.32 -11.78 17.23
C HIS A 248 22.17 -12.60 16.60
N PRO A 249 22.39 -13.42 15.57
CA PRO A 249 21.30 -14.06 14.83
C PRO A 249 20.38 -14.91 15.71
N LEU A 250 20.92 -15.48 16.79
CA LEU A 250 20.15 -16.13 17.84
C LEU A 250 19.12 -15.20 18.51
N ARG A 251 19.50 -13.94 18.80
CA ARG A 251 18.58 -12.94 19.35
C ARG A 251 17.43 -12.63 18.37
N ALA A 252 17.72 -12.55 17.06
CA ALA A 252 16.68 -12.32 16.06
C ALA A 252 15.68 -13.48 16.00
N VAL A 253 16.17 -14.73 16.02
CA VAL A 253 15.29 -15.93 16.04
C VAL A 253 14.46 -16.00 17.34
N VAL A 254 15.07 -15.75 18.50
CA VAL A 254 14.33 -15.69 19.78
C VAL A 254 13.27 -14.59 19.74
N GLY A 255 13.61 -13.42 19.19
CA GLY A 255 12.67 -12.33 18.95
C GLY A 255 11.48 -12.74 18.09
N GLN A 256 11.71 -13.49 17.01
CA GLN A 256 10.64 -14.05 16.18
C GLN A 256 9.68 -14.94 16.97
N VAL A 257 10.22 -15.89 17.75
CA VAL A 257 9.39 -16.78 18.58
C VAL A 257 8.55 -15.97 19.58
N TRP A 258 9.17 -15.00 20.26
CA TRP A 258 8.47 -14.13 21.20
C TRP A 258 7.33 -13.33 20.55
N ARG A 259 7.58 -12.74 19.38
CA ARG A 259 6.57 -11.97 18.62
C ARG A 259 5.39 -12.82 18.18
N LEU A 260 5.64 -14.08 17.80
CA LEU A 260 4.59 -15.05 17.47
C LEU A 260 3.75 -15.43 18.69
N VAL A 261 4.39 -15.70 19.84
CA VAL A 261 3.71 -16.03 21.10
C VAL A 261 2.85 -14.86 21.58
N GLN A 262 3.40 -13.64 21.62
CA GLN A 262 2.64 -12.44 21.97
C GLN A 262 1.40 -12.30 21.08
N GLY A 263 1.57 -12.48 19.77
CA GLY A 263 0.45 -12.32 18.86
C GLY A 263 -0.60 -13.41 18.93
N PHE A 264 -0.22 -14.61 19.31
CA PHE A 264 -1.15 -15.70 19.61
C PHE A 264 -1.97 -15.38 20.87
N VAL A 265 -1.33 -14.95 21.95
CA VAL A 265 -1.99 -14.59 23.21
C VAL A 265 -2.97 -13.43 23.00
N GLU A 266 -2.54 -12.34 22.35
CA GLU A 266 -3.42 -11.20 22.08
C GLU A 266 -4.65 -11.61 21.26
N ARG A 267 -4.49 -12.45 20.22
CA ARG A 267 -5.60 -12.91 19.39
C ARG A 267 -6.64 -13.71 20.19
N LEU A 268 -6.20 -14.46 21.20
CA LEU A 268 -7.06 -15.30 22.02
C LEU A 268 -7.85 -14.51 23.07
N PHE A 269 -7.27 -13.42 23.60
CA PHE A 269 -7.76 -12.79 24.81
C PHE A 269 -8.08 -11.31 24.67
N LEU A 270 -7.66 -10.63 23.61
CA LEU A 270 -7.95 -9.21 23.41
C LEU A 270 -8.99 -9.01 22.31
N ARG A 271 -9.83 -8.00 22.49
CA ARG A 271 -10.79 -7.50 21.51
C ARG A 271 -10.70 -5.98 21.47
N ASP A 272 -10.76 -5.40 20.27
CA ASP A 272 -10.89 -3.95 20.13
C ASP A 272 -12.35 -3.52 20.34
N VAL A 273 -12.53 -2.41 21.05
CA VAL A 273 -13.82 -1.72 21.20
C VAL A 273 -13.65 -0.29 20.73
N TRP A 274 -14.29 0.04 19.61
CA TRP A 274 -14.33 1.39 19.06
C TRP A 274 -15.47 2.22 19.65
N ASN A 275 -15.26 3.52 19.73
CA ASN A 275 -16.32 4.47 20.05
C ASN A 275 -16.05 5.83 19.40
N VAL A 276 -17.14 6.54 19.11
CA VAL A 276 -17.12 7.87 18.52
C VAL A 276 -16.88 8.92 19.59
N GLY A 277 -16.12 9.95 19.25
CA GLY A 277 -15.83 11.11 20.07
C GLY A 277 -15.96 12.41 19.29
N ILE A 278 -16.40 13.46 19.97
CA ILE A 278 -16.47 14.82 19.43
C ILE A 278 -15.33 15.63 20.03
N VAL A 279 -14.56 16.32 19.21
CA VAL A 279 -13.42 17.12 19.68
C VAL A 279 -13.81 18.59 19.67
N ASP A 280 -13.76 19.21 20.85
CA ASP A 280 -14.04 20.64 21.05
C ASP A 280 -12.77 21.48 20.76
N ALA A 281 -12.22 21.35 19.54
CA ALA A 281 -11.08 22.13 19.07
C ALA A 281 -11.13 22.36 17.55
N PRO A 282 -10.74 23.55 17.05
CA PRO A 282 -10.59 23.78 15.63
C PRO A 282 -9.54 22.86 15.00
N ILE A 283 -9.81 22.40 13.78
CA ILE A 283 -8.88 21.51 13.05
C ILE A 283 -7.52 22.16 12.81
N ASP A 284 -7.48 23.44 12.46
CA ASP A 284 -6.22 24.17 12.23
C ASP A 284 -5.30 24.13 13.46
N ASP A 285 -5.90 24.20 14.65
CA ASP A 285 -5.19 24.14 15.91
C ASP A 285 -4.63 22.73 16.19
N ILE A 286 -5.38 21.69 15.84
CA ILE A 286 -4.95 20.28 15.95
C ILE A 286 -3.78 20.02 14.99
N LEU A 287 -3.89 20.46 13.73
CA LEU A 287 -2.86 20.28 12.71
C LEU A 287 -1.57 20.99 13.10
N ARG A 288 -1.66 22.28 13.49
CA ARG A 288 -0.49 23.08 13.90
C ARG A 288 0.22 22.52 15.13
N LYS A 289 -0.53 21.99 16.11
CA LYS A 289 0.06 21.41 17.33
C LYS A 289 0.51 19.96 17.15
N GLY A 290 0.06 19.28 16.09
CA GLY A 290 0.25 17.84 15.89
C GLY A 290 -0.36 16.99 17.01
N ARG A 291 -1.33 17.53 17.76
CA ARG A 291 -1.93 16.91 18.95
C ARG A 291 -3.39 17.29 19.03
N MET A 292 -4.21 16.32 19.42
CA MET A 292 -5.64 16.50 19.63
C MET A 292 -5.93 16.47 21.14
N PRO A 293 -6.84 17.30 21.68
CA PRO A 293 -7.33 17.13 23.04
C PRO A 293 -8.20 15.86 23.13
N GLU A 294 -8.46 15.39 24.36
CA GLU A 294 -9.33 14.21 24.52
C GLU A 294 -10.74 14.48 23.95
N PRO A 295 -11.25 13.62 23.06
CA PRO A 295 -12.62 13.72 22.58
C PRO A 295 -13.64 13.56 23.71
N ARG A 296 -14.73 14.31 23.63
CA ARG A 296 -15.96 14.03 24.38
C ARG A 296 -16.59 12.76 23.81
N TRP A 297 -16.33 11.64 24.47
CA TRP A 297 -16.80 10.32 24.06
C TRP A 297 -18.32 10.17 24.16
N GLN A 298 -18.90 9.51 23.17
CA GLN A 298 -20.30 9.09 23.19
C GLN A 298 -20.55 8.00 24.23
N GLN A 299 -21.82 7.75 24.54
CA GLN A 299 -22.19 6.69 25.49
C GLN A 299 -21.56 5.35 25.09
N PRO A 300 -21.04 4.57 26.05
CA PRO A 300 -20.39 3.30 25.73
C PRO A 300 -21.30 2.39 24.89
N PRO A 301 -20.79 1.75 23.85
CA PRO A 301 -21.56 0.78 23.08
C PRO A 301 -22.09 -0.35 23.97
N ARG A 302 -23.19 -0.97 23.56
CA ARG A 302 -23.70 -2.20 24.20
C ARG A 302 -22.64 -3.31 24.15
N PRO A 303 -22.68 -4.30 25.06
CA PRO A 303 -21.76 -5.44 25.00
C PRO A 303 -21.71 -6.08 23.62
N LEU A 304 -20.50 -6.42 23.17
CA LEU A 304 -20.22 -6.98 21.83
C LEU A 304 -20.55 -6.07 20.63
N ARG A 305 -20.89 -4.80 20.86
CA ARG A 305 -21.01 -3.78 19.81
C ARG A 305 -19.86 -2.79 19.88
N PHE A 306 -19.65 -2.09 18.77
CA PHE A 306 -18.85 -0.87 18.72
C PHE A 306 -19.41 0.10 17.68
N HIS A 307 -18.99 1.35 17.76
CA HIS A 307 -19.32 2.40 16.79
C HIS A 307 -18.01 2.93 16.20
N ALA A 308 -17.93 3.00 14.87
CA ALA A 308 -16.73 3.37 14.12
C ALA A 308 -17.10 4.22 12.89
N ASP A 309 -16.11 4.73 12.18
CA ASP A 309 -16.28 5.53 10.96
C ASP A 309 -17.37 6.62 11.01
N PRO A 310 -17.31 7.57 11.96
CA PRO A 310 -18.25 8.69 12.01
C PRO A 310 -18.07 9.69 10.85
N PHE A 311 -19.11 9.85 10.02
CA PHE A 311 -19.21 10.87 8.97
C PHE A 311 -20.33 11.88 9.31
N PRO A 312 -19.97 13.05 9.87
CA PRO A 312 -20.92 14.11 10.16
C PRO A 312 -21.33 14.86 8.89
N PHE A 313 -22.58 15.30 8.82
CA PHE A 313 -23.12 16.06 7.69
C PHE A 313 -24.27 16.98 8.13
N ARG A 314 -24.66 17.93 7.28
CA ARG A 314 -25.82 18.80 7.53
C ARG A 314 -27.07 18.27 6.83
N ALA A 315 -28.18 18.16 7.57
CA ALA A 315 -29.50 17.93 7.00
C ALA A 315 -30.57 18.71 7.78
N GLY A 316 -31.43 19.44 7.07
CA GLY A 316 -32.53 20.21 7.71
C GLY A 316 -32.06 21.22 8.76
N GLY A 317 -30.91 21.87 8.54
CA GLY A 317 -30.32 22.84 9.48
C GLY A 317 -29.64 22.22 10.71
N ARG A 318 -29.66 20.89 10.86
CA ARG A 318 -29.04 20.16 11.98
C ARG A 318 -27.81 19.39 11.51
N ARG A 319 -26.87 19.19 12.42
CA ARG A 319 -25.74 18.27 12.27
C ARG A 319 -26.22 16.85 12.55
N CYS A 320 -26.02 15.98 11.57
CA CYS A 320 -26.32 14.55 11.62
C CYS A 320 -25.01 13.76 11.51
N LEU A 321 -25.09 12.47 11.79
CA LEU A 321 -23.96 11.55 11.77
C LEU A 321 -24.38 10.23 11.13
N LEU A 322 -23.67 9.79 10.09
CA LEU A 322 -23.63 8.38 9.71
C LEU A 322 -22.43 7.72 10.36
N PHE A 323 -22.55 6.45 10.76
CA PHE A 323 -21.45 5.71 11.36
C PHE A 323 -21.65 4.20 11.18
N GLU A 324 -20.56 3.44 11.24
CA GLU A 324 -20.61 1.99 11.32
C GLU A 324 -21.11 1.58 12.71
N MET A 325 -22.14 0.74 12.75
CA MET A 325 -22.53 0.00 13.93
C MET A 325 -22.23 -1.48 13.74
N TRP A 326 -21.19 -1.96 14.43
CA TRP A 326 -20.84 -3.38 14.42
C TRP A 326 -21.60 -4.14 15.49
N ASP A 327 -22.10 -5.32 15.13
CA ASP A 327 -22.71 -6.27 16.06
C ASP A 327 -21.94 -7.60 16.04
N GLY A 328 -21.31 -7.92 17.17
CA GLY A 328 -20.50 -9.13 17.30
C GLY A 328 -21.29 -10.44 17.29
N ALA A 329 -22.63 -10.42 17.47
CA ALA A 329 -23.46 -11.61 17.33
C ALA A 329 -23.80 -11.87 15.86
N ALA A 330 -24.11 -10.81 15.10
CA ALA A 330 -24.28 -10.88 13.65
C ALA A 330 -22.94 -11.11 12.91
N GLY A 331 -21.82 -10.66 13.50
CA GLY A 331 -20.49 -10.76 12.90
C GLY A 331 -20.31 -9.84 11.68
N ARG A 332 -21.07 -8.73 11.63
CA ARG A 332 -21.01 -7.71 10.58
C ARG A 332 -21.41 -6.35 11.14
N GLY A 333 -21.18 -5.32 10.32
CA GLY A 333 -21.56 -3.93 10.57
C GLY A 333 -22.61 -3.46 9.56
N TRP A 334 -23.40 -2.48 9.94
CA TRP A 334 -24.33 -1.75 9.08
C TRP A 334 -24.20 -0.24 9.33
N ILE A 335 -24.76 0.58 8.45
CA ILE A 335 -24.72 2.04 8.61
C ILE A 335 -25.91 2.48 9.46
N ALA A 336 -25.64 3.19 10.55
CA ALA A 336 -26.64 3.81 11.41
C ALA A 336 -26.59 5.34 11.28
N ALA A 337 -27.69 6.01 11.63
CA ALA A 337 -27.80 7.46 11.58
C ALA A 337 -28.23 8.06 12.93
N ALA A 338 -27.61 9.16 13.32
CA ALA A 338 -27.97 9.92 14.53
C ALA A 338 -28.00 11.43 14.25
N VAL A 339 -28.69 12.19 15.11
CA VAL A 339 -28.64 13.64 15.12
C VAL A 339 -27.75 14.11 16.27
N LEU A 340 -26.84 15.04 16.00
CA LEU A 340 -25.86 15.54 16.97
C LEU A 340 -26.34 16.77 17.74
N ASP A 341 -27.32 17.53 17.21
CA ASP A 341 -27.84 18.75 17.83
C ASP A 341 -29.08 18.50 18.72
N GLY A 342 -29.13 19.07 19.93
CA GLY A 342 -30.32 19.14 20.82
C GLY A 342 -30.26 18.22 22.05
N GLU A 343 -31.12 18.45 23.06
CA GLU A 343 -31.12 17.69 24.32
C GLU A 343 -31.45 16.20 24.13
N GLY A 344 -30.54 15.32 24.58
CA GLY A 344 -30.60 13.86 24.35
C GLY A 344 -29.45 13.33 23.47
N ASP A 345 -28.50 14.22 23.17
CA ASP A 345 -27.21 14.06 22.53
C ASP A 345 -26.67 12.62 22.62
N GLY A 346 -26.34 12.03 21.47
CA GLY A 346 -25.29 11.01 21.50
C GLY A 346 -25.66 9.60 21.94
N ARG A 347 -26.95 9.23 21.93
CA ARG A 347 -27.38 7.83 22.09
C ARG A 347 -27.14 7.01 20.81
N LEU A 348 -25.89 6.96 20.35
CA LEU A 348 -25.50 6.16 19.19
C LEU A 348 -25.92 4.69 19.33
N ALA A 349 -25.96 4.17 20.56
CA ALA A 349 -26.39 2.81 20.86
C ALA A 349 -27.87 2.51 20.52
N GLU A 350 -28.69 3.55 20.33
CA GLU A 350 -30.12 3.45 20.00
C GLU A 350 -30.42 4.00 18.59
N ALA A 351 -29.39 4.35 17.82
CA ALA A 351 -29.54 4.91 16.49
C ALA A 351 -30.26 3.91 15.55
N PRO A 352 -31.23 4.38 14.75
CA PRO A 352 -31.85 3.55 13.73
C PRO A 352 -30.86 3.12 12.65
N VAL A 353 -31.13 1.97 12.04
CA VAL A 353 -30.45 1.52 10.82
C VAL A 353 -30.80 2.48 9.69
N ALA A 354 -29.76 2.96 8.99
CA ALA A 354 -29.90 3.86 7.85
C ALA A 354 -29.68 3.10 6.52
N ILE A 355 -28.66 2.24 6.45
CA ILE A 355 -28.37 1.41 5.29
C ILE A 355 -27.93 0.02 5.76
N ASP A 356 -28.59 -1.02 5.25
CA ASP A 356 -28.23 -2.42 5.46
C ASP A 356 -28.50 -3.24 4.18
N LEU A 357 -27.43 -3.73 3.55
CA LEU A 357 -27.48 -4.59 2.37
C LEU A 357 -27.39 -6.09 2.71
N GLY A 358 -27.40 -6.46 3.99
CA GLY A 358 -27.22 -7.85 4.44
C GLY A 358 -25.77 -8.35 4.40
N CYS A 359 -24.82 -7.50 4.00
CA CYS A 359 -23.37 -7.74 4.07
C CYS A 359 -22.72 -6.84 5.13
N HIS A 360 -21.40 -6.94 5.32
CA HIS A 360 -20.68 -5.95 6.14
C HIS A 360 -20.62 -4.60 5.41
N MET A 361 -20.93 -3.53 6.14
CA MET A 361 -20.86 -2.15 5.67
C MET A 361 -20.14 -1.29 6.71
N SER A 362 -19.25 -0.42 6.25
CA SER A 362 -18.48 0.53 7.06
C SER A 362 -18.24 1.84 6.28
N TYR A 363 -17.44 2.77 6.81
CA TYR A 363 -16.98 3.98 6.13
C TYR A 363 -18.07 4.71 5.30
N PRO A 364 -19.15 5.22 5.91
CA PRO A 364 -20.28 5.82 5.20
C PRO A 364 -19.95 7.23 4.67
N HIS A 365 -19.08 7.32 3.66
CA HIS A 365 -18.61 8.60 3.12
C HIS A 365 -19.79 9.44 2.57
N VAL A 366 -20.01 10.62 3.16
CA VAL A 366 -21.10 11.53 2.78
C VAL A 366 -20.58 12.67 1.92
N PHE A 367 -21.29 13.00 0.84
CA PHE A 367 -20.97 14.14 -0.03
C PHE A 367 -22.22 14.81 -0.58
N ALA A 368 -22.09 16.08 -0.98
CA ALA A 368 -23.15 16.84 -1.64
C ALA A 368 -22.90 16.91 -3.15
N PHE A 369 -23.95 16.76 -3.94
CA PHE A 369 -23.92 16.93 -5.39
C PHE A 369 -25.30 17.35 -5.89
N ASP A 370 -25.35 18.34 -6.80
CA ASP A 370 -26.59 18.80 -7.44
C ASP A 370 -27.76 19.07 -6.45
N GLY A 371 -27.45 19.76 -5.34
CA GLY A 371 -28.43 20.10 -4.30
C GLY A 371 -28.94 18.93 -3.46
N ALA A 372 -28.42 17.72 -3.65
CA ALA A 372 -28.75 16.53 -2.88
C ALA A 372 -27.55 16.01 -2.07
N ILE A 373 -27.86 15.18 -1.06
CA ILE A 373 -26.87 14.53 -0.20
C ILE A 373 -26.80 13.05 -0.56
N TYR A 374 -25.58 12.54 -0.70
CA TYR A 374 -25.30 11.17 -1.07
C TYR A 374 -24.39 10.50 -0.04
N CYS A 375 -24.48 9.18 0.02
CA CYS A 375 -23.62 8.31 0.82
C CYS A 375 -22.99 7.24 -0.09
N ALA A 376 -21.70 7.01 0.09
CA ALA A 376 -20.89 6.01 -0.58
C ALA A 376 -20.20 5.14 0.49
N PRO A 377 -20.91 4.16 1.08
CA PRO A 377 -20.33 3.30 2.11
C PRO A 377 -19.28 2.34 1.51
N GLU A 378 -18.34 1.88 2.34
CA GLU A 378 -17.56 0.68 2.02
C GLU A 378 -18.49 -0.54 2.01
N VAL A 379 -18.51 -1.24 0.88
CA VAL A 379 -19.25 -2.49 0.64
C VAL A 379 -18.43 -3.45 -0.21
N ALA A 380 -17.17 -3.68 0.17
CA ALA A 380 -16.22 -4.48 -0.59
C ALA A 380 -16.76 -5.89 -0.94
N GLU A 381 -17.54 -6.51 -0.03
CA GLU A 381 -18.18 -7.82 -0.22
C GLU A 381 -19.18 -7.85 -1.38
N ALA A 382 -19.79 -6.70 -1.73
CA ALA A 382 -20.83 -6.61 -2.77
C ALA A 382 -20.26 -6.42 -4.19
N GLY A 383 -18.97 -6.11 -4.33
CA GLY A 383 -18.34 -5.82 -5.62
C GLY A 383 -18.83 -4.52 -6.26
N GLY A 384 -18.00 -3.48 -6.26
CA GLY A 384 -18.31 -2.14 -6.75
C GLY A 384 -18.93 -1.22 -5.70
N LEU A 385 -18.85 0.09 -5.95
CA LEU A 385 -19.31 1.12 -5.03
C LEU A 385 -20.79 1.43 -5.25
N ARG A 386 -21.62 1.19 -4.22
CA ARG A 386 -23.04 1.56 -4.22
C ARG A 386 -23.21 3.00 -3.73
N LEU A 387 -23.90 3.82 -4.50
CA LEU A 387 -24.24 5.19 -4.14
C LEU A 387 -25.69 5.26 -3.69
N PHE A 388 -25.93 5.96 -2.59
CA PHE A 388 -27.26 6.18 -2.02
C PHE A 388 -27.56 7.67 -1.97
N ARG A 389 -28.81 8.05 -2.20
CA ARG A 389 -29.31 9.41 -2.01
C ARG A 389 -30.14 9.48 -0.73
N MET A 390 -29.92 10.54 0.06
CA MET A 390 -30.70 10.80 1.27
C MET A 390 -32.16 11.15 0.91
N GLY A 391 -33.09 10.61 1.69
CA GLY A 391 -34.52 10.92 1.64
C GLY A 391 -34.88 12.16 2.47
N ALA A 392 -36.08 12.16 3.06
CA ALA A 392 -36.58 13.29 3.83
C ALA A 392 -35.95 13.38 5.23
N THR A 393 -35.49 12.24 5.76
CA THR A 393 -34.88 12.13 7.09
C THR A 393 -33.44 11.58 7.01
N PRO A 394 -32.58 11.83 8.03
CA PRO A 394 -31.19 11.37 8.03
C PRO A 394 -31.00 9.84 8.01
N TRP A 395 -32.03 9.07 8.32
CA TRP A 395 -32.02 7.60 8.32
C TRP A 395 -32.69 6.98 7.08
N GLU A 396 -33.16 7.79 6.12
CA GLU A 396 -33.74 7.30 4.87
C GLU A 396 -32.73 7.45 3.73
N TRP A 397 -32.36 6.33 3.10
CA TRP A 397 -31.38 6.30 2.02
C TRP A 397 -31.84 5.35 0.90
N THR A 398 -31.84 5.82 -0.34
CA THR A 398 -32.28 5.04 -1.51
C THR A 398 -31.08 4.81 -2.44
N PRO A 399 -30.81 3.57 -2.89
CA PRO A 399 -29.75 3.31 -3.85
C PRO A 399 -30.05 4.01 -5.19
N VAL A 400 -29.04 4.65 -5.78
CA VAL A 400 -29.19 5.42 -7.03
C VAL A 400 -28.24 4.99 -8.14
N ALA A 401 -27.09 4.40 -7.80
CA ALA A 401 -26.12 3.95 -8.79
C ALA A 401 -25.16 2.91 -8.21
N THR A 402 -24.53 2.16 -9.11
CA THR A 402 -23.33 1.37 -8.84
C THR A 402 -22.22 1.86 -9.75
N VAL A 403 -21.04 2.15 -9.20
CA VAL A 403 -19.86 2.56 -9.98
C VAL A 403 -18.68 1.63 -9.70
N LEU A 404 -17.75 1.53 -10.66
CA LEU A 404 -16.58 0.65 -10.58
C LEU A 404 -16.97 -0.82 -10.25
N GLU A 405 -17.96 -1.34 -10.98
CA GLU A 405 -18.45 -2.72 -10.81
C GLU A 405 -17.32 -3.76 -10.87
N GLY A 406 -17.39 -4.76 -9.98
CA GLY A 406 -16.38 -5.81 -9.88
C GLY A 406 -15.12 -5.42 -9.10
N ILE A 407 -14.96 -4.15 -8.70
CA ILE A 407 -13.81 -3.72 -7.89
C ILE A 407 -14.21 -3.64 -6.41
N PRO A 408 -13.61 -4.45 -5.51
CA PRO A 408 -13.91 -4.43 -4.07
C PRO A 408 -13.18 -3.27 -3.38
N LEU A 409 -13.78 -2.08 -3.43
CA LEU A 409 -13.21 -0.86 -2.85
C LEU A 409 -13.33 -0.86 -1.32
N ILE A 410 -12.27 -0.36 -0.67
CA ILE A 410 -12.15 -0.16 0.77
C ILE A 410 -11.93 1.34 1.04
N ASP A 411 -12.65 1.87 2.03
CA ASP A 411 -12.72 3.27 2.44
C ASP A 411 -12.89 4.27 1.27
N PRO A 412 -13.90 4.10 0.39
CA PRO A 412 -14.07 4.93 -0.80
C PRO A 412 -14.36 6.38 -0.43
N THR A 413 -13.50 7.30 -0.86
CA THR A 413 -13.57 8.73 -0.53
C THR A 413 -13.71 9.55 -1.80
N LEU A 414 -14.86 10.23 -1.96
CA LEU A 414 -15.20 11.03 -3.13
C LEU A 414 -15.15 12.53 -2.82
N PHE A 415 -14.58 13.32 -3.73
CA PHE A 415 -14.57 14.78 -3.61
C PHE A 415 -14.40 15.44 -4.98
N GLU A 416 -14.82 16.69 -5.08
CA GLU A 416 -14.60 17.52 -6.26
C GLU A 416 -13.33 18.36 -6.09
N HIS A 417 -12.51 18.41 -7.14
CA HIS A 417 -11.36 19.29 -7.24
C HIS A 417 -11.03 19.57 -8.70
N ASP A 418 -10.88 20.86 -9.01
CA ASP A 418 -10.45 21.38 -10.31
C ASP A 418 -11.33 20.90 -11.48
N GLY A 419 -12.66 20.95 -11.25
CA GLY A 419 -13.67 20.60 -12.23
C GLY A 419 -13.84 19.10 -12.45
N ARG A 420 -13.33 18.27 -11.54
CA ARG A 420 -13.35 16.80 -11.62
C ARG A 420 -13.76 16.19 -10.31
N TRP A 421 -14.50 15.09 -10.41
CA TRP A 421 -14.72 14.20 -9.28
C TRP A 421 -13.56 13.23 -9.18
N TRP A 422 -13.03 13.10 -7.97
CA TRP A 422 -11.99 12.15 -7.60
C TRP A 422 -12.58 11.10 -6.67
N LEU A 423 -12.11 9.86 -6.82
CA LEU A 423 -12.38 8.75 -5.91
C LEU A 423 -11.05 8.19 -5.47
N LEU A 424 -10.79 8.21 -4.16
CA LEU A 424 -9.62 7.60 -3.53
C LEU A 424 -10.07 6.41 -2.70
N ALA A 425 -9.44 5.25 -2.89
CA ALA A 425 -9.79 4.03 -2.17
C ALA A 425 -8.62 3.04 -2.15
N MET A 426 -8.69 2.06 -1.25
CA MET A 426 -7.90 0.84 -1.35
C MET A 426 -8.69 -0.21 -2.16
N ILE A 427 -8.00 -1.24 -2.66
CA ILE A 427 -8.65 -2.40 -3.28
C ILE A 427 -8.41 -3.61 -2.36
N ALA A 428 -9.46 -4.37 -2.06
CA ALA A 428 -9.34 -5.58 -1.25
C ALA A 428 -8.38 -6.58 -1.91
N GLY A 429 -7.40 -7.06 -1.13
CA GLY A 429 -6.34 -7.93 -1.62
C GLY A 429 -5.08 -7.84 -0.75
N PRO A 430 -3.98 -8.48 -1.16
CA PRO A 430 -2.74 -8.54 -0.36
C PRO A 430 -2.13 -7.18 -0.02
N ALA A 431 -2.40 -6.15 -0.83
CA ALA A 431 -1.87 -4.79 -0.66
C ALA A 431 -2.88 -3.77 -0.11
N SER A 432 -4.04 -4.23 0.38
CA SER A 432 -5.12 -3.36 0.87
C SER A 432 -4.77 -2.52 2.09
N ASP A 433 -3.63 -2.78 2.74
CA ASP A 433 -3.12 -2.01 3.88
C ASP A 433 -2.12 -0.92 3.50
N ARG A 434 -1.75 -0.78 2.21
CA ARG A 434 -0.71 0.15 1.76
C ARG A 434 -0.96 0.83 0.42
N ASP A 435 -1.73 0.25 -0.51
CA ASP A 435 -1.87 0.78 -1.87
C ASP A 435 -3.14 1.64 -2.07
N LEU A 436 -2.95 2.96 -2.11
CA LEU A 436 -3.97 3.94 -2.45
C LEU A 436 -4.13 4.02 -3.98
N HIS A 437 -5.38 3.87 -4.43
CA HIS A 437 -5.76 4.01 -5.82
C HIS A 437 -6.64 5.25 -6.00
N ALA A 438 -6.56 5.86 -7.19
CA ALA A 438 -7.31 7.03 -7.58
C ALA A 438 -8.04 6.80 -8.90
N TRP A 439 -9.24 7.35 -9.01
CA TRP A 439 -10.00 7.47 -10.25
C TRP A 439 -10.53 8.89 -10.39
N HIS A 440 -10.80 9.31 -11.61
CA HIS A 440 -11.45 10.60 -11.88
C HIS A 440 -12.63 10.48 -12.85
N ALA A 441 -13.61 11.36 -12.71
CA ALA A 441 -14.82 11.42 -13.53
C ALA A 441 -15.32 12.87 -13.65
N ALA A 442 -16.27 13.08 -14.57
CA ALA A 442 -16.96 14.37 -14.68
C ALA A 442 -18.03 14.56 -13.57
N THR A 443 -18.60 13.45 -13.08
CA THR A 443 -19.65 13.43 -12.06
C THR A 443 -19.38 12.28 -11.08
N PRO A 444 -19.97 12.26 -9.86
CA PRO A 444 -19.79 11.14 -8.94
C PRO A 444 -20.36 9.81 -9.48
N PHE A 445 -21.22 9.88 -10.51
CA PHE A 445 -21.81 8.72 -11.18
C PHE A 445 -20.92 8.13 -12.28
N GLY A 446 -19.75 8.74 -12.54
CA GLY A 446 -18.83 8.29 -13.57
C GLY A 446 -19.11 8.88 -14.96
N PRO A 447 -18.63 8.22 -16.03
CA PRO A 447 -17.75 7.04 -15.99
C PRO A 447 -16.40 7.39 -15.33
N TRP A 448 -15.87 6.44 -14.55
CA TRP A 448 -14.62 6.61 -13.81
C TRP A 448 -13.42 6.13 -14.63
N THR A 449 -12.41 6.98 -14.76
CA THR A 449 -11.13 6.66 -15.40
C THR A 449 -10.06 6.45 -14.33
N PRO A 450 -9.29 5.34 -14.36
CA PRO A 450 -8.21 5.14 -13.41
C PRO A 450 -7.07 6.14 -13.61
N HIS A 451 -6.49 6.61 -12.52
CA HIS A 451 -5.31 7.47 -12.55
C HIS A 451 -4.09 6.72 -13.11
N ARG A 452 -3.27 7.37 -13.96
CA ARG A 452 -2.16 6.70 -14.67
C ARG A 452 -1.10 6.11 -13.76
N LEU A 453 -0.85 6.75 -12.62
CA LEU A 453 0.10 6.28 -11.60
C LEU A 453 -0.46 5.23 -10.62
N ASN A 454 -1.67 4.68 -10.81
CA ASN A 454 -2.22 3.70 -9.86
C ASN A 454 -1.29 2.50 -9.60
N PRO A 455 -1.09 2.06 -8.33
CA PRO A 455 -1.46 2.77 -7.10
C PRO A 455 -0.68 4.08 -6.95
N VAL A 456 -1.40 5.19 -6.73
CA VAL A 456 -0.79 6.53 -6.65
C VAL A 456 0.12 6.69 -5.45
N LYS A 457 -0.09 5.90 -4.40
CA LYS A 457 0.76 5.82 -3.21
C LYS A 457 0.75 4.42 -2.61
N SER A 458 1.92 3.98 -2.15
CA SER A 458 2.12 2.66 -1.52
C SER A 458 2.86 2.83 -0.19
N ASP A 459 2.12 3.12 0.88
CA ASP A 459 2.66 3.43 2.20
C ASP A 459 1.68 3.08 3.33
N VAL A 460 2.05 2.09 4.13
CA VAL A 460 1.28 1.64 5.30
C VAL A 460 1.00 2.75 6.33
N HIS A 461 1.80 3.82 6.37
CA HIS A 461 1.65 4.89 7.35
C HIS A 461 0.59 5.91 6.98
N SER A 462 0.22 6.03 5.69
CA SER A 462 -0.56 7.17 5.25
C SER A 462 -1.30 6.98 3.92
N ALA A 463 -1.45 5.75 3.42
CA ALA A 463 -2.22 5.48 2.20
C ALA A 463 -3.73 5.34 2.45
N ARG A 464 -4.11 4.42 3.36
CA ARG A 464 -5.52 4.06 3.60
C ARG A 464 -6.34 5.28 4.05
N PRO A 465 -7.47 5.61 3.40
CA PRO A 465 -8.29 6.76 3.79
C PRO A 465 -8.80 6.68 5.25
N ALA A 466 -8.96 7.83 5.90
CA ALA A 466 -9.39 7.95 7.29
C ALA A 466 -10.49 9.02 7.48
N GLY A 467 -11.27 9.30 6.45
CA GLY A 467 -12.29 10.34 6.44
C GLY A 467 -12.33 11.12 5.12
N ALA A 468 -13.23 12.09 5.06
CA ALA A 468 -13.41 12.98 3.93
C ALA A 468 -12.18 13.88 3.73
N VAL A 469 -11.86 14.15 2.46
CA VAL A 469 -10.93 15.22 2.10
C VAL A 469 -11.57 16.56 2.46
N PHE A 470 -10.82 17.45 3.09
CA PHE A 470 -11.31 18.76 3.53
C PHE A 470 -10.35 19.88 3.14
N ARG A 471 -10.84 21.12 3.21
CA ARG A 471 -10.02 22.33 3.08
C ARG A 471 -9.98 23.05 4.42
N THR A 472 -8.88 23.75 4.71
CA THR A 472 -8.82 24.64 5.86
C THR A 472 -8.46 26.06 5.44
N ALA A 473 -8.98 27.05 6.17
CA ALA A 473 -8.67 28.44 5.93
C ALA A 473 -7.24 28.80 6.36
N GLY A 474 -6.69 28.07 7.34
CA GLY A 474 -5.34 28.30 7.86
C GLY A 474 -4.20 27.91 6.91
N ASP A 475 -4.48 27.24 5.79
CA ASP A 475 -3.49 26.81 4.79
C ASP A 475 -3.94 27.16 3.36
N ASP A 476 -4.35 28.40 3.15
CA ASP A 476 -4.73 28.98 1.84
C ASP A 476 -5.79 28.16 1.07
N GLY A 477 -6.66 27.44 1.79
CA GLY A 477 -7.68 26.59 1.19
C GLY A 477 -7.15 25.30 0.58
N ALA A 478 -5.92 24.86 0.92
CA ALA A 478 -5.34 23.62 0.41
C ALA A 478 -6.16 22.37 0.81
N LEU A 479 -6.09 21.34 -0.03
CA LEU A 479 -6.75 20.06 0.21
C LEU A 479 -5.95 19.22 1.22
N HIS A 480 -6.66 18.69 2.20
CA HIS A 480 -6.14 17.85 3.26
C HIS A 480 -6.85 16.51 3.26
N ARG A 481 -6.07 15.42 3.21
CA ARG A 481 -6.56 14.04 3.19
C ARG A 481 -6.18 13.34 4.50
N PRO A 482 -7.15 13.01 5.36
CA PRO A 482 -6.95 12.05 6.43
C PRO A 482 -6.58 10.68 5.88
N ALA A 483 -5.59 10.04 6.49
CA ALA A 483 -5.18 8.67 6.23
C ALA A 483 -4.86 7.92 7.51
N GLN A 484 -4.99 6.59 7.50
CA GLN A 484 -4.67 5.74 8.64
C GLN A 484 -3.19 5.39 8.64
N ASP A 485 -2.56 5.47 9.81
CA ASP A 485 -1.29 4.80 10.08
C ASP A 485 -1.57 3.38 10.57
N CYS A 486 -1.48 2.43 9.64
CA CYS A 486 -1.77 1.03 9.87
C CYS A 486 -0.56 0.20 10.34
N ALA A 487 0.61 0.84 10.50
CA ALA A 487 1.87 0.13 10.73
C ALA A 487 1.88 -0.61 12.08
N ALA A 488 1.36 0.00 13.15
CA ALA A 488 1.27 -0.63 14.47
C ALA A 488 0.11 -1.64 14.59
N GLY A 489 -0.91 -1.52 13.74
CA GLY A 489 -2.22 -2.14 13.91
C GLY A 489 -3.26 -1.40 13.07
N TYR A 490 -4.40 -2.03 12.78
CA TYR A 490 -5.51 -1.34 12.12
C TYR A 490 -5.91 -0.09 12.93
N GLY A 491 -5.92 1.07 12.28
CA GLY A 491 -6.31 2.33 12.92
C GLY A 491 -5.40 2.77 14.07
N GLY A 492 -4.08 2.73 13.90
CA GLY A 492 -3.14 3.07 14.98
C GLY A 492 -3.06 4.57 15.28
N ALA A 493 -3.18 5.39 14.25
CA ALA A 493 -3.18 6.85 14.30
C ALA A 493 -3.79 7.41 13.00
N VAL A 494 -4.11 8.70 12.98
CA VAL A 494 -4.50 9.43 11.77
C VAL A 494 -3.34 10.32 11.32
N VAL A 495 -2.94 10.19 10.06
CA VAL A 495 -2.00 11.08 9.37
C VAL A 495 -2.80 11.98 8.46
N VAL A 496 -2.64 13.29 8.59
CA VAL A 496 -3.24 14.27 7.68
C VAL A 496 -2.18 14.68 6.66
N ASN A 497 -2.45 14.42 5.39
CA ASN A 497 -1.60 14.79 4.27
C ASN A 497 -2.16 16.01 3.56
N ARG A 498 -1.32 16.99 3.23
CA ARG A 498 -1.66 18.06 2.29
C ARG A 498 -1.45 17.55 0.87
N ILE A 499 -2.49 17.60 0.04
CA ILE A 499 -2.37 17.28 -1.39
C ILE A 499 -1.67 18.48 -2.06
N LEU A 500 -0.49 18.24 -2.62
CA LEU A 500 0.33 19.24 -3.29
C LEU A 500 0.01 19.31 -4.79
N ARG A 501 -0.30 18.14 -5.39
CA ARG A 501 -0.65 18.02 -6.80
C ARG A 501 -1.61 16.85 -7.00
N LEU A 502 -2.67 17.07 -7.76
CA LEU A 502 -3.63 16.05 -8.16
C LEU A 502 -4.18 16.36 -9.54
N ASP A 503 -3.67 15.66 -10.55
CA ASP A 503 -4.13 15.71 -11.94
C ASP A 503 -4.16 14.27 -12.50
N PRO A 504 -4.74 13.99 -13.69
CA PRO A 504 -4.84 12.61 -14.20
C PRO A 504 -3.52 11.83 -14.32
N ASP A 505 -2.40 12.55 -14.36
CA ASP A 505 -1.06 12.01 -14.60
C ASP A 505 -0.16 12.11 -13.35
N HIS A 506 -0.50 12.94 -12.36
CA HIS A 506 0.34 13.21 -11.19
C HIS A 506 -0.46 13.24 -9.88
N PHE A 507 0.14 12.61 -8.86
CA PHE A 507 -0.34 12.66 -7.49
C PHE A 507 0.84 12.90 -6.55
N GLU A 508 0.75 13.96 -5.75
CA GLU A 508 1.76 14.30 -4.75
C GLU A 508 1.10 14.84 -3.48
N GLU A 509 1.57 14.39 -2.34
CA GLU A 509 1.13 14.87 -1.03
C GLU A 509 2.29 14.91 -0.04
N ALA A 510 2.18 15.78 0.96
CA ALA A 510 3.13 15.89 2.06
C ALA A 510 2.42 15.68 3.41
N VAL A 511 3.09 14.97 4.33
CA VAL A 511 2.57 14.79 5.69
C VAL A 511 2.56 16.15 6.40
N MET A 512 1.38 16.58 6.85
CA MET A 512 1.21 17.81 7.63
C MET A 512 1.24 17.51 9.13
N ALA A 513 0.51 16.47 9.55
CA ALA A 513 0.44 16.09 10.96
C ALA A 513 0.18 14.60 11.11
N ARG A 514 0.71 14.02 12.19
CA ARG A 514 0.36 12.67 12.65
C ARG A 514 -0.26 12.76 14.04
N ILE A 515 -1.55 12.46 14.12
CA ILE A 515 -2.38 12.57 15.31
C ILE A 515 -2.53 11.18 15.93
N THR A 516 -2.05 11.02 17.16
CA THR A 516 -2.19 9.79 17.95
C THR A 516 -3.19 9.97 19.08
N PRO A 517 -3.84 8.89 19.56
CA PRO A 517 -4.53 8.91 20.84
C PRO A 517 -3.62 9.38 21.97
N GLY A 518 -4.18 10.13 22.91
CA GLY A 518 -3.51 10.40 24.19
C GLY A 518 -3.42 9.13 25.04
N PRO A 519 -2.31 8.90 25.77
CA PRO A 519 -2.13 7.69 26.57
C PRO A 519 -3.14 7.56 27.71
N ASP A 520 -3.65 8.68 28.21
CA ASP A 520 -4.61 8.74 29.32
C ASP A 520 -6.07 8.78 28.86
N TRP A 521 -6.32 8.73 27.54
CA TRP A 521 -7.69 8.74 27.02
C TRP A 521 -8.43 7.47 27.39
N ARG A 522 -9.75 7.56 27.45
CA ARG A 522 -10.61 6.37 27.60
C ARG A 522 -10.42 5.33 26.48
N TYR A 523 -10.00 5.79 25.29
CA TYR A 523 -9.72 4.97 24.10
C TYR A 523 -8.31 5.27 23.56
N PRO A 524 -7.25 4.69 24.16
CA PRO A 524 -5.86 5.08 23.89
C PRO A 524 -5.14 4.19 22.86
N ASP A 525 -5.76 3.10 22.39
CA ASP A 525 -5.07 2.06 21.61
C ASP A 525 -5.10 2.28 20.09
N GLY A 526 -5.87 3.26 19.61
CA GLY A 526 -5.93 3.59 18.19
C GLY A 526 -6.96 4.68 17.88
N LEU A 527 -6.78 5.33 16.73
CA LEU A 527 -7.59 6.42 16.18
C LEU A 527 -7.62 6.17 14.67
N HIS A 528 -8.79 5.99 14.05
CA HIS A 528 -8.84 5.55 12.66
C HIS A 528 -9.66 6.42 11.70
N THR A 529 -10.57 7.26 12.20
CA THR A 529 -11.15 8.33 11.38
C THR A 529 -11.02 9.71 11.99
N LEU A 530 -11.04 10.70 11.10
CA LEU A 530 -11.16 12.13 11.38
C LEU A 530 -12.03 12.75 10.30
N ASN A 531 -13.18 13.29 10.70
CA ASN A 531 -14.11 14.00 9.83
C ASN A 531 -14.53 15.34 10.43
N LEU A 532 -15.07 16.21 9.57
CA LEU A 532 -15.40 17.60 9.90
C LEU A 532 -16.82 17.94 9.48
N CYS A 533 -17.52 18.72 10.28
CA CYS A 533 -18.79 19.36 9.91
C CYS A 533 -18.98 20.65 10.70
N ASP A 534 -19.02 21.80 10.03
CA ASP A 534 -19.23 23.12 10.66
C ASP A 534 -18.26 23.45 11.81
N GLY A 535 -16.97 23.16 11.61
CA GLY A 535 -15.95 23.36 12.64
C GLY A 535 -15.95 22.30 13.76
N LEU A 536 -16.92 21.38 13.76
CA LEU A 536 -16.90 20.20 14.62
C LEU A 536 -15.93 19.17 14.06
N VAL A 537 -15.03 18.67 14.88
CA VAL A 537 -14.19 17.51 14.55
C VAL A 537 -14.81 16.27 15.20
N VAL A 538 -15.06 15.23 14.41
CA VAL A 538 -15.60 13.96 14.87
C VAL A 538 -14.62 12.86 14.51
N VAL A 539 -14.30 12.02 15.49
CA VAL A 539 -13.32 10.96 15.39
C VAL A 539 -13.87 9.67 16.00
N ASP A 540 -13.21 8.56 15.77
CA ASP A 540 -13.40 7.35 16.55
C ASP A 540 -12.07 6.75 17.00
N ALA A 541 -12.07 6.16 18.19
CA ALA A 541 -10.88 5.59 18.80
C ALA A 541 -11.19 4.26 19.45
N LYS A 542 -10.16 3.42 19.59
CA LYS A 542 -10.27 2.10 20.23
C LYS A 542 -9.59 2.02 21.58
N ARG A 543 -10.11 1.08 22.37
CA ARG A 543 -9.41 0.47 23.48
C ARG A 543 -9.41 -1.05 23.31
N ARG A 544 -8.32 -1.69 23.70
CA ARG A 544 -8.21 -3.14 23.81
C ARG A 544 -8.73 -3.58 25.16
N VAL A 545 -9.68 -4.50 25.15
CA VAL A 545 -10.26 -5.08 26.37
C VAL A 545 -9.93 -6.56 26.46
N LEU A 546 -9.63 -7.02 27.67
CA LEU A 546 -9.50 -8.44 27.96
C LEU A 546 -10.87 -9.11 27.85
N ASP A 547 -10.93 -10.18 27.08
CA ASP A 547 -12.11 -10.98 26.84
C ASP A 547 -11.79 -12.48 26.97
N PRO A 548 -11.82 -13.04 28.20
CA PRO A 548 -11.49 -14.45 28.43
C PRO A 548 -12.42 -15.44 27.71
N LEU A 549 -13.63 -15.00 27.35
CA LEU A 549 -14.63 -15.82 26.67
C LEU A 549 -14.51 -15.76 25.15
N LYS A 550 -13.60 -14.95 24.58
CA LYS A 550 -13.38 -14.84 23.13
C LYS A 550 -13.02 -16.21 22.53
N LEU A 551 -12.11 -16.95 23.17
CA LEU A 551 -11.75 -18.30 22.73
C LEU A 551 -12.96 -19.25 22.76
N VAL A 552 -13.71 -19.28 23.87
CA VAL A 552 -14.89 -20.14 24.02
C VAL A 552 -15.93 -19.86 22.93
N ARG A 553 -16.24 -18.58 22.69
CA ARG A 553 -17.14 -18.15 21.62
C ARG A 553 -16.65 -18.54 20.23
N SER A 554 -15.36 -18.36 19.94
CA SER A 554 -14.78 -18.71 18.64
C SER A 554 -14.88 -20.21 18.35
N LEU A 555 -14.69 -21.07 19.37
CA LEU A 555 -14.80 -22.51 19.24
C LEU A 555 -16.26 -22.96 19.07
N ALA A 556 -17.19 -22.34 19.82
CA ALA A 556 -18.62 -22.60 19.69
C ALA A 556 -19.13 -22.23 18.28
N ALA A 557 -18.75 -21.07 17.76
CA ALA A 557 -19.12 -20.63 16.41
C ALA A 557 -18.59 -21.56 15.32
N ARG A 558 -17.35 -22.07 15.45
CA ARG A 558 -16.79 -23.06 14.51
C ARG A 558 -17.54 -24.40 14.54
N ARG A 559 -18.02 -24.84 15.72
CA ARG A 559 -18.85 -26.04 15.83
C ARG A 559 -20.21 -25.85 15.17
N LEU A 560 -20.86 -24.71 15.41
CA LEU A 560 -22.16 -24.38 14.81
C LEU A 560 -22.09 -24.29 13.27
N ARG A 561 -21.03 -23.66 12.73
CA ARG A 561 -20.78 -23.61 11.27
C ARG A 561 -20.50 -24.99 10.67
N ARG A 562 -19.87 -25.91 11.41
CA ARG A 562 -19.68 -27.30 10.96
C ARG A 562 -20.98 -28.11 10.96
N THR A 563 -21.89 -27.83 11.88
CA THR A 563 -23.20 -28.49 11.93
C THR A 563 -24.20 -27.93 10.90
N SER A 564 -24.04 -26.69 10.43
CA SER A 564 -24.91 -26.08 9.42
C SER A 564 -24.53 -26.40 7.97
N VAL A 565 -23.37 -27.00 7.70
CA VAL A 565 -22.91 -27.38 6.34
C VAL A 565 -23.45 -28.77 5.91
N GLY A 566 -24.37 -29.36 6.69
CA GLY A 566 -25.01 -30.64 6.38
C GLY A 566 -26.16 -30.60 5.35
N SER A 567 -26.50 -29.45 4.76
CA SER A 567 -27.64 -29.36 3.83
C SER A 567 -27.49 -28.24 2.79
N THR A 568 -26.72 -28.48 1.72
CA THR A 568 -26.90 -27.86 0.38
C THR A 568 -26.05 -28.62 -0.67
N PRO A 569 -26.50 -28.75 -1.94
CA PRO A 569 -25.93 -29.68 -2.91
C PRO A 569 -24.62 -29.18 -3.52
N ALA A 570 -23.76 -30.13 -3.92
CA ALA A 570 -22.43 -29.93 -4.45
C ALA A 570 -22.41 -29.11 -5.76
N GLY A 571 -21.51 -28.12 -5.87
CA GLY A 571 -21.26 -27.45 -7.15
C GLY A 571 -20.58 -26.08 -7.18
N ALA A 572 -20.05 -25.53 -6.08
CA ALA A 572 -19.29 -24.28 -6.12
C ALA A 572 -17.90 -24.45 -5.48
N PRO A 573 -16.80 -24.00 -6.11
CA PRO A 573 -15.48 -24.05 -5.51
C PRO A 573 -15.43 -23.13 -4.27
N PRO A 574 -14.66 -23.49 -3.22
CA PRO A 574 -14.51 -22.64 -2.06
C PRO A 574 -13.75 -21.38 -2.46
N ILE A 575 -14.42 -20.23 -2.39
CA ILE A 575 -13.76 -18.94 -2.40
C ILE A 575 -13.16 -18.77 -1.01
N ASP A 576 -11.84 -18.98 -0.89
CA ASP A 576 -11.06 -18.52 0.27
C ASP A 576 -11.11 -16.99 0.27
N GLY A 577 -12.17 -16.44 0.87
CA GLY A 577 -12.28 -15.02 1.11
C GLY A 577 -11.10 -14.55 1.98
N PRO A 578 -10.61 -13.30 1.79
CA PRO A 578 -9.64 -12.74 2.70
C PRO A 578 -10.23 -12.88 4.09
N SER A 579 -9.43 -13.40 5.01
CA SER A 579 -9.80 -13.44 6.42
C SER A 579 -10.27 -12.04 6.78
N ALA A 580 -11.59 -11.86 6.93
CA ALA A 580 -12.15 -10.76 7.70
C ALA A 580 -11.25 -10.70 8.91
N VAL A 581 -10.54 -9.58 9.05
CA VAL A 581 -9.74 -9.31 10.23
C VAL A 581 -10.78 -9.29 11.34
N VAL A 582 -10.98 -10.46 11.96
CA VAL A 582 -11.78 -10.60 13.15
C VAL A 582 -11.04 -9.77 14.17
N ILE A 583 -11.59 -8.59 14.40
CA ILE A 583 -11.15 -7.57 15.34
C ILE A 583 -10.80 -8.20 16.71
#